data_AF-A0A836VFA7-F1
#
_entry.id   AF-A0A836VFA7-F1
#
_cell.length_a   1.000
_cell.length_b   1.000
_cell.length_c   1.000
_cell.angle_alpha   90.00
_cell.angle_beta   90.00
_cell.angle_gamma   90.00
#
_symmetry.space_group_name_H-M   'P 1'
#
loop_
_entity.id
_entity.type
_entity.pdbx_description
1 polymer ?
#
loop_
_entity_poly.entity_id
_entity_poly.type
_entity_poly.pdbx_seq_one_letter_code
_entity_poly.pdbx_strand_id
1 'polypeptide(L)'
;IKPFFLIITGYATKLKGRTAFFIGTTVNQSSAVSIIVGLLAWKYNLFDDRLFAILITVILLSLLISAMGHAVQPGLYNSFKWLVGVLNRNISALDLENNQQVVLKDHVVLLGFNEIAQEIGEFYEEQLTPERVLLIDCDPEIIKHFEARKDSNVDPVYADPNDPAVWREYKLSEAKVVVSCTGSDLDSDLELAGYIRHTAPDLPFLAVTTSHEDSLKLYESGVRYVVQTDQLASKTFRSIFAEEIDKPAQESFVEEGRSHWKDTRSIRDGLGDIFKLV
;
A
#
# COMPACT_ATOMS: atom_id res chain seq x y z
N ILE A 1 -16.33 16.74 14.49
CA ILE A 1 -17.49 15.84 14.67
C ILE A 1 -17.53 14.75 13.59
N LYS A 2 -17.61 15.10 12.29
CA LYS A 2 -17.68 14.09 11.21
C LYS A 2 -16.40 13.23 11.00
N PRO A 3 -15.16 13.75 11.12
CA PRO A 3 -13.97 12.90 11.03
C PRO A 3 -13.91 11.88 12.17
N PHE A 4 -14.26 12.27 13.39
CA PHE A 4 -14.39 11.37 14.53
C PHE A 4 -15.47 10.32 14.31
N PHE A 5 -16.62 10.69 13.75
CA PHE A 5 -17.67 9.74 13.38
C PHE A 5 -17.21 8.74 12.33
N LEU A 6 -16.45 9.19 11.31
CA LEU A 6 -15.88 8.32 10.27
C LEU A 6 -14.73 7.44 10.77
N ILE A 7 -13.97 7.88 11.77
CA ILE A 7 -12.99 7.03 12.48
C ILE A 7 -13.72 5.95 13.29
N ILE A 8 -14.81 6.30 13.98
CA ILE A 8 -15.64 5.35 14.74
C ILE A 8 -16.36 4.34 13.81
N THR A 9 -16.93 4.79 12.69
CA THR A 9 -17.53 3.86 11.72
C THR A 9 -16.47 3.11 10.93
N GLY A 10 -15.30 3.72 10.71
CA GLY A 10 -14.12 3.09 10.11
C GLY A 10 -13.63 1.91 10.95
N TYR A 11 -13.62 2.08 12.28
CA TYR A 11 -13.35 1.01 13.24
C TYR A 11 -14.35 -0.15 13.08
N ALA A 12 -15.65 0.17 12.98
CA ALA A 12 -16.70 -0.82 12.81
C ALA A 12 -16.68 -1.53 11.44
N THR A 13 -16.07 -0.92 10.42
CA THR A 13 -16.03 -1.42 9.02
C THR A 13 -14.67 -1.97 8.60
N LYS A 14 -13.67 -1.97 9.51
CA LYS A 14 -12.27 -2.36 9.22
C LYS A 14 -11.63 -1.58 8.07
N LEU A 15 -12.03 -0.32 7.87
CA LEU A 15 -11.43 0.57 6.88
C LEU A 15 -10.07 1.08 7.39
N LYS A 16 -9.05 1.06 6.53
CA LYS A 16 -7.70 1.59 6.81
C LYS A 16 -7.83 2.95 7.49
N GLY A 17 -7.10 3.16 8.57
CA GLY A 17 -7.12 4.43 9.28
C GLY A 17 -6.70 5.63 8.43
N ARG A 18 -5.71 5.47 7.53
CA ARG A 18 -5.35 6.46 6.49
C ARG A 18 -6.54 6.71 5.58
N THR A 19 -7.07 5.68 4.93
CA THR A 19 -8.20 5.83 4.01
C THR A 19 -9.45 6.42 4.69
N ALA A 20 -9.79 5.99 5.91
CA ALA A 20 -10.90 6.52 6.69
C ALA A 20 -10.69 7.99 7.08
N PHE A 21 -9.46 8.37 7.45
CA PHE A 21 -9.10 9.76 7.70
C PHE A 21 -9.23 10.61 6.42
N PHE A 22 -8.67 10.13 5.31
CA PHE A 22 -8.70 10.83 4.03
C PHE A 22 -10.13 10.96 3.49
N ILE A 23 -10.94 9.89 3.52
CA ILE A 23 -12.37 9.94 3.17
C ILE A 23 -13.12 10.87 4.13
N GLY A 24 -12.84 10.79 5.43
CA GLY A 24 -13.42 11.65 6.46
C GLY A 24 -13.19 13.14 6.24
N THR A 25 -11.98 13.52 5.81
CA THR A 25 -11.65 14.90 5.49
C THR A 25 -12.25 15.34 4.15
N THR A 26 -12.35 14.45 3.15
CA THR A 26 -12.95 14.75 1.83
C THR A 26 -14.47 14.88 1.87
N VAL A 27 -15.14 14.03 2.65
CA VAL A 27 -16.61 14.06 2.80
C VAL A 27 -17.06 15.23 3.71
N ASN A 28 -16.14 15.95 4.33
CA ASN A 28 -16.46 17.03 5.27
C ASN A 28 -16.97 18.33 4.60
N GLN A 29 -17.04 18.39 3.27
CA GLN A 29 -17.46 19.58 2.54
C GLN A 29 -18.98 19.66 2.31
N SER A 30 -19.55 20.87 2.35
CA SER A 30 -20.92 21.14 1.89
C SER A 30 -20.98 21.04 0.36
N SER A 31 -21.94 20.29 -0.19
CA SER A 31 -22.05 20.06 -1.64
C SER A 31 -22.59 21.30 -2.38
N ALA A 32 -22.20 21.47 -3.65
CA ALA A 32 -22.79 22.45 -4.57
C ALA A 32 -24.32 22.32 -4.67
N VAL A 33 -24.86 21.13 -4.39
CA VAL A 33 -26.30 20.88 -4.29
C VAL A 33 -26.95 21.73 -3.19
N SER A 34 -26.27 22.00 -2.07
CA SER A 34 -26.78 22.85 -1.00
C SER A 34 -26.94 24.31 -1.44
N ILE A 35 -26.08 24.80 -2.35
CA ILE A 35 -26.19 26.14 -2.95
C ILE A 35 -27.43 26.19 -3.86
N ILE A 36 -27.62 25.17 -4.70
CA ILE A 36 -28.76 25.08 -5.62
C ILE A 36 -30.08 25.04 -4.84
N VAL A 37 -30.16 24.21 -3.79
CA VAL A 37 -31.36 24.13 -2.93
C VAL A 37 -31.61 25.46 -2.21
N GLY A 38 -30.56 26.10 -1.69
CA GLY A 38 -30.67 27.42 -1.06
C GLY A 38 -31.17 28.49 -2.04
N LEU A 39 -30.68 28.48 -3.28
CA LEU A 39 -31.10 29.39 -4.34
C LEU A 39 -32.57 29.16 -4.74
N LEU A 40 -33.00 27.90 -4.83
CA LEU A 40 -34.40 27.56 -5.10
C LEU A 40 -35.30 28.05 -3.97
N ALA A 41 -34.92 27.81 -2.71
CA ALA A 41 -35.68 28.25 -1.55
C ALA A 41 -35.83 29.79 -1.51
N TRP A 42 -34.77 30.53 -1.84
CA TRP A 42 -34.85 31.98 -2.02
C TRP A 42 -35.76 32.38 -3.18
N LYS A 43 -35.65 31.73 -4.35
CA LYS A 43 -36.49 32.00 -5.53
C LYS A 43 -37.99 31.77 -5.27
N TYR A 44 -38.33 30.81 -4.42
CA TYR A 44 -39.71 30.54 -4.01
C TYR A 44 -40.17 31.37 -2.79
N ASN A 45 -39.42 32.41 -2.40
CA ASN A 45 -39.68 33.27 -1.25
C ASN A 45 -39.80 32.51 0.09
N LEU A 46 -39.16 31.33 0.22
CA LEU A 46 -39.07 30.59 1.47
C LEU A 46 -37.99 31.17 2.39
N PHE A 47 -36.95 31.80 1.81
CA PHE A 47 -35.90 32.52 2.53
C PHE A 47 -35.93 34.01 2.20
N ASP A 48 -35.72 34.85 3.21
CA ASP A 48 -35.47 36.27 2.99
C ASP A 48 -34.02 36.49 2.51
N ASP A 49 -33.75 37.67 1.95
CA ASP A 49 -32.42 38.01 1.42
C ASP A 49 -31.32 37.88 2.48
N ARG A 50 -31.67 38.12 3.74
CA ARG A 50 -30.73 38.07 4.87
C ARG A 50 -30.33 36.64 5.22
N LEU A 51 -31.29 35.71 5.31
CA LEU A 51 -31.04 34.29 5.54
C LEU A 51 -30.31 33.68 4.35
N PHE A 52 -30.67 34.04 3.12
CA PHE A 52 -29.98 33.56 1.93
C PHE A 52 -28.51 34.00 1.91
N ALA A 53 -28.24 35.28 2.21
CA ALA A 53 -26.87 35.81 2.27
C ALA A 53 -26.03 35.12 3.36
N ILE A 54 -26.59 34.89 4.55
CA ILE A 54 -25.90 34.17 5.64
C ILE A 54 -25.60 32.73 5.22
N LEU A 55 -26.58 32.03 4.67
CA LEU A 55 -26.46 30.64 4.25
C LEU A 55 -25.39 30.47 3.16
N ILE A 56 -25.42 31.30 2.12
CA ILE A 56 -24.41 31.28 1.05
C ILE A 56 -23.03 31.60 1.59
N THR A 57 -22.90 32.59 2.48
CA THR A 57 -21.62 32.96 3.08
C THR A 57 -21.02 31.79 3.88
N VAL A 58 -21.83 31.12 4.70
CA VAL A 58 -21.37 29.94 5.48
C VAL A 58 -20.96 28.79 4.57
N ILE A 59 -21.72 28.54 3.49
CA ILE A 59 -21.36 27.50 2.52
C ILE A 59 -20.05 27.84 1.81
N LEU A 60 -19.89 29.06 1.29
CA LEU A 60 -18.67 29.49 0.60
C LEU A 60 -17.44 29.45 1.53
N LEU A 61 -17.60 29.89 2.78
CA LEU A 61 -16.52 29.84 3.76
C LEU A 61 -16.14 28.38 4.10
N SER A 62 -17.13 27.50 4.26
CA SER A 62 -16.93 26.06 4.45
C SER A 62 -16.20 25.42 3.28
N LEU A 63 -16.58 25.77 2.03
CA LEU A 63 -15.90 25.31 0.82
C LEU A 63 -14.43 25.72 0.80
N LEU A 64 -14.14 26.98 1.15
CA LEU A 64 -12.79 27.55 1.15
C LEU A 64 -11.89 26.91 2.22
N ILE A 65 -12.40 26.78 3.46
CA ILE A 65 -11.69 26.10 4.54
C ILE A 65 -11.43 24.63 4.19
N SER A 66 -12.40 23.95 3.58
CA SER A 66 -12.25 22.55 3.14
C SER A 66 -11.20 22.41 2.04
N ALA A 67 -11.21 23.30 1.04
CA ALA A 67 -10.23 23.30 -0.05
C ALA A 67 -8.80 23.53 0.47
N MET A 68 -8.63 24.46 1.42
CA MET A 68 -7.34 24.62 2.10
C MET A 68 -6.96 23.38 2.90
N GLY A 69 -7.91 22.78 3.63
CA GLY A 69 -7.70 21.55 4.40
C GLY A 69 -7.21 20.37 3.56
N HIS A 70 -7.65 20.26 2.30
CA HIS A 70 -7.14 19.27 1.36
C HIS A 70 -5.66 19.47 1.01
N ALA A 71 -5.23 20.71 0.82
CA ALA A 71 -3.83 21.01 0.52
C ALA A 71 -2.89 20.67 1.69
N VAL A 72 -3.37 20.75 2.94
CA VAL A 72 -2.59 20.42 4.15
C VAL A 72 -2.85 19.00 4.66
N GLN A 73 -3.68 18.22 3.96
CA GLN A 73 -4.16 16.90 4.37
C GLN A 73 -3.03 15.90 4.66
N PRO A 74 -1.94 15.82 3.86
CA PRO A 74 -0.81 14.94 4.18
C PRO A 74 -0.11 15.31 5.50
N GLY A 75 0.13 16.60 5.73
CA GLY A 75 0.77 17.07 6.98
C GLY A 75 -0.13 16.91 8.21
N LEU A 76 -1.44 17.07 8.03
CA LEU A 76 -2.42 16.84 9.09
C LEU A 76 -2.51 15.36 9.47
N TYR A 77 -2.46 14.45 8.48
CA TYR A 77 -2.42 13.01 8.73
C TYR A 77 -1.20 12.62 9.57
N ASN A 78 0.00 13.13 9.23
CA ASN A 78 1.21 12.85 10.02
C ASN A 78 1.12 13.35 11.47
N SER A 79 0.43 14.46 11.71
CA SER A 79 0.21 15.00 13.07
C SER A 79 -0.79 14.17 13.90
N PHE A 80 -1.74 13.50 13.23
CA PHE A 80 -2.79 12.70 13.88
C PHE A 80 -2.60 11.17 13.73
N LYS A 81 -1.47 10.72 13.18
CA LYS A 81 -1.14 9.30 12.93
C LYS A 81 -1.31 8.42 14.19
N TRP A 82 -0.99 8.97 15.37
CA TRP A 82 -1.13 8.28 16.66
C TRP A 82 -2.57 7.92 17.04
N LEU A 83 -3.56 8.75 16.70
CA LEU A 83 -4.99 8.46 16.95
C LEU A 83 -5.55 7.39 16.01
N VAL A 84 -4.88 7.16 14.89
CA VAL A 84 -5.30 6.29 13.79
C VAL A 84 -4.60 4.92 13.86
N GLY A 85 -3.39 4.85 14.43
CA GLY A 85 -2.62 3.61 14.58
C GLY A 85 -3.30 2.52 15.43
N VAL A 86 -4.22 2.89 16.31
CA VAL A 86 -5.03 1.96 17.13
C VAL A 86 -6.04 1.15 16.28
N LEU A 87 -6.41 1.65 15.08
CA LEU A 87 -7.35 0.98 14.18
C LEU A 87 -6.69 -0.05 13.25
N ASN A 88 -5.39 0.04 13.03
CA ASN A 88 -4.70 -0.56 11.88
C ASN A 88 -3.98 -1.88 12.21
N ARG A 89 -4.22 -2.50 13.37
CA ARG A 89 -3.47 -3.68 13.83
C ARG A 89 -4.41 -4.81 14.23
N ASN A 90 -4.32 -5.95 13.55
CA ASN A 90 -5.06 -7.16 13.95
C ASN A 90 -4.27 -8.09 14.88
N ILE A 91 -2.94 -8.14 14.79
CA ILE A 91 -2.10 -9.10 15.54
C ILE A 91 -0.81 -8.40 15.97
N SER A 92 -0.47 -8.42 17.26
CA SER A 92 0.78 -7.82 17.76
C SER A 92 1.99 -8.74 17.54
N ALA A 93 3.20 -8.19 17.50
CA ALA A 93 4.41 -9.01 17.42
C ALA A 93 4.53 -10.02 18.58
N LEU A 94 4.04 -9.65 19.77
CA LEU A 94 4.03 -10.54 20.93
C LEU A 94 3.10 -11.76 20.71
N ASP A 95 1.99 -11.56 19.99
CA ASP A 95 1.07 -12.64 19.66
C ASP A 95 1.64 -13.53 18.55
N LEU A 96 2.39 -12.97 17.59
CA LEU A 96 3.11 -13.75 16.57
C LEU A 96 4.16 -14.66 17.22
N GLU A 97 4.99 -14.11 18.12
CA GLU A 97 6.03 -14.87 18.82
C GLU A 97 5.44 -15.93 19.76
N ASN A 98 4.40 -15.58 20.54
CA ASN A 98 3.86 -16.49 21.56
C ASN A 98 2.85 -17.51 21.02
N ASN A 99 1.96 -17.10 20.11
CA ASN A 99 0.85 -17.96 19.66
C ASN A 99 1.16 -18.64 18.32
N GLN A 100 1.92 -17.98 17.45
CA GLN A 100 2.25 -18.49 16.12
C GLN A 100 3.72 -18.97 15.99
N GLN A 101 4.51 -18.82 17.05
CA GLN A 101 5.93 -19.24 17.10
C GLN A 101 6.79 -18.63 15.98
N VAL A 102 6.40 -17.46 15.47
CA VAL A 102 7.16 -16.74 14.45
C VAL A 102 8.43 -16.17 15.10
N VAL A 103 9.59 -16.45 14.50
CA VAL A 103 10.87 -15.92 14.98
C VAL A 103 11.15 -14.60 14.27
N LEU A 104 11.04 -13.49 14.98
CA LEU A 104 11.32 -12.14 14.46
C LEU A 104 12.81 -11.79 14.53
N LYS A 105 13.66 -12.72 14.08
CA LYS A 105 15.10 -12.56 13.99
C LYS A 105 15.64 -13.40 12.83
N ASP A 106 16.55 -12.83 12.04
CA ASP A 106 17.09 -13.43 10.83
C ASP A 106 15.97 -13.85 9.84
N HIS A 107 14.86 -13.10 9.85
CA HIS A 107 13.67 -13.35 9.05
C HIS A 107 13.65 -12.49 7.79
N VAL A 108 12.97 -12.98 6.75
CA VAL A 108 12.71 -12.24 5.51
C VAL A 108 11.46 -11.39 5.71
N VAL A 109 11.54 -10.08 5.46
CA VAL A 109 10.39 -9.17 5.59
C VAL A 109 10.00 -8.60 4.23
N LEU A 110 8.75 -8.80 3.86
CA LEU A 110 8.11 -8.21 2.68
C LEU A 110 7.12 -7.13 3.15
N LEU A 111 7.32 -5.90 2.69
CA LEU A 111 6.43 -4.77 2.99
C LEU A 111 5.56 -4.49 1.76
N GLY A 112 4.29 -4.85 1.84
CA GLY A 112 3.37 -4.88 0.70
C GLY A 112 3.48 -6.17 -0.11
N PHE A 113 2.34 -6.59 -0.68
CA PHE A 113 2.23 -7.72 -1.58
C PHE A 113 2.05 -7.25 -3.02
N ASN A 114 2.89 -7.77 -3.92
CA ASN A 114 2.88 -7.59 -5.37
C ASN A 114 3.58 -8.80 -6.02
N GLU A 115 3.85 -8.75 -7.33
CA GLU A 115 4.51 -9.82 -8.06
C GLU A 115 5.90 -10.15 -7.48
N ILE A 116 6.66 -9.14 -7.07
CA ILE A 116 8.00 -9.34 -6.48
C ILE A 116 7.89 -10.06 -5.12
N ALA A 117 6.93 -9.68 -4.29
CA ALA A 117 6.67 -10.36 -3.02
C ALA A 117 6.22 -11.81 -3.23
N GLN A 118 5.38 -12.06 -4.25
CA GLN A 118 4.94 -13.40 -4.63
C GLN A 118 6.14 -14.28 -5.03
N GLU A 119 6.97 -13.82 -5.97
CA GLU A 119 8.14 -14.56 -6.46
C GLU A 119 9.14 -14.87 -5.33
N ILE A 120 9.34 -13.93 -4.39
CA ILE A 120 10.19 -14.17 -3.22
C ILE A 120 9.57 -15.21 -2.29
N GLY A 121 8.25 -15.14 -2.05
CA GLY A 121 7.52 -16.11 -1.24
C GLY A 121 7.65 -17.53 -1.80
N GLU A 122 7.35 -17.69 -3.09
CA GLU A 122 7.45 -18.96 -3.83
C GLU A 122 8.88 -19.51 -3.83
N PHE A 123 9.89 -18.65 -4.05
CA PHE A 123 11.30 -19.05 -3.97
C PHE A 123 11.67 -19.70 -2.62
N TYR A 124 11.12 -19.22 -1.51
CA TYR A 124 11.35 -19.81 -0.20
C TYR A 124 10.45 -21.02 0.08
N GLU A 125 9.26 -21.09 -0.52
CA GLU A 125 8.35 -22.23 -0.41
C GLU A 125 8.92 -23.48 -1.11
N GLU A 126 9.59 -23.31 -2.25
CA GLU A 126 10.17 -24.40 -3.05
C GLU A 126 11.45 -25.04 -2.47
N GLN A 127 12.01 -24.47 -1.40
CA GLN A 127 13.24 -24.99 -0.78
C GLN A 127 12.99 -26.29 -0.01
N LEU A 128 14.02 -27.15 0.09
CA LEU A 128 13.96 -28.40 0.86
C LEU A 128 13.54 -28.18 2.33
N THR A 129 13.91 -27.03 2.89
CA THR A 129 13.44 -26.54 4.19
C THR A 129 12.85 -25.16 3.98
N PRO A 130 11.51 -25.02 3.88
CA PRO A 130 10.89 -23.73 3.62
C PRO A 130 11.23 -22.72 4.71
N GLU A 131 11.88 -21.63 4.31
CA GLU A 131 12.08 -20.48 5.19
C GLU A 131 10.77 -19.68 5.23
N ARG A 132 10.35 -19.29 6.43
CA ARG A 132 9.12 -18.49 6.59
C ARG A 132 9.40 -17.03 6.26
N VAL A 133 8.43 -16.38 5.62
CA VAL A 133 8.53 -14.98 5.17
C VAL A 133 7.45 -14.16 5.86
N LEU A 134 7.83 -13.07 6.51
CA LEU A 134 6.90 -12.15 7.14
C LEU A 134 6.36 -11.18 6.09
N LEU A 135 5.06 -11.25 5.79
CA LEU A 135 4.39 -10.32 4.87
C LEU A 135 3.60 -9.29 5.68
N ILE A 136 3.96 -8.02 5.57
CA ILE A 136 3.22 -6.92 6.19
C ILE A 136 2.43 -6.17 5.12
N ASP A 137 1.11 -6.28 5.15
CA ASP A 137 0.22 -5.60 4.20
C ASP A 137 -0.97 -4.95 4.89
N CYS A 138 -1.50 -3.90 4.26
CA CYS A 138 -2.67 -3.17 4.73
C CYS A 138 -3.97 -3.58 4.02
N ASP A 139 -3.92 -4.48 3.04
CA ASP A 139 -5.07 -5.04 2.33
C ASP A 139 -5.61 -6.29 3.06
N PRO A 140 -6.83 -6.24 3.61
CA PRO A 140 -7.39 -7.36 4.36
C PRO A 140 -7.67 -8.59 3.48
N GLU A 141 -7.83 -8.45 2.17
CA GLU A 141 -8.05 -9.59 1.27
C GLU A 141 -6.76 -10.37 1.05
N ILE A 142 -5.61 -9.69 0.94
CA ILE A 142 -4.29 -10.32 0.89
C ILE A 142 -4.02 -11.09 2.19
N ILE A 143 -4.29 -10.48 3.35
CA ILE A 143 -4.10 -11.14 4.64
C ILE A 143 -4.97 -12.40 4.76
N LYS A 144 -6.26 -12.31 4.41
CA LYS A 144 -7.17 -13.46 4.43
C LYS A 144 -6.73 -14.58 3.49
N HIS A 145 -6.18 -14.23 2.31
CA HIS A 145 -5.69 -15.21 1.35
C HIS A 145 -4.60 -16.09 1.98
N PHE A 146 -3.59 -15.47 2.59
CA PHE A 146 -2.49 -16.20 3.23
C PHE A 146 -2.92 -16.88 4.54
N GLU A 147 -3.80 -16.27 5.35
CA GLU A 147 -4.35 -16.91 6.56
C GLU A 147 -5.17 -18.17 6.24
N ALA A 148 -5.84 -18.21 5.09
CA ALA A 148 -6.58 -19.39 4.63
C ALA A 148 -5.66 -20.54 4.16
N ARG A 149 -4.46 -20.21 3.68
CA ARG A 149 -3.44 -21.16 3.21
C ARG A 149 -2.53 -21.60 4.35
N LYS A 150 -2.97 -22.60 5.12
CA LYS A 150 -2.21 -23.15 6.26
C LYS A 150 -0.88 -23.81 5.88
N ASP A 151 -0.73 -24.18 4.61
CA ASP A 151 0.47 -24.76 4.02
C ASP A 151 1.49 -23.71 3.57
N SER A 152 1.11 -22.42 3.53
CA SER A 152 2.01 -21.35 3.09
C SER A 152 3.14 -21.09 4.10
N ASN A 153 4.32 -20.81 3.57
CA ASN A 153 5.47 -20.31 4.34
C ASN A 153 5.34 -18.80 4.68
N VAL A 154 4.32 -18.12 4.18
CA VAL A 154 4.09 -16.69 4.44
C VAL A 154 3.36 -16.52 5.77
N ASP A 155 3.90 -15.67 6.63
CA ASP A 155 3.28 -15.19 7.87
C ASP A 155 2.66 -13.80 7.59
N PRO A 156 1.35 -13.72 7.30
CA PRO A 156 0.71 -12.45 6.96
C PRO A 156 0.42 -11.62 8.22
N VAL A 157 0.69 -10.32 8.14
CA VAL A 157 0.47 -9.35 9.19
C VAL A 157 -0.30 -8.17 8.62
N TYR A 158 -1.51 -7.96 9.16
CA TYR A 158 -2.29 -6.77 8.85
C TYR A 158 -1.75 -5.56 9.62
N ALA A 159 -0.93 -4.74 8.94
CA ALA A 159 -0.41 -3.48 9.46
C ALA A 159 -0.03 -2.51 8.33
N ASP A 160 0.24 -1.25 8.67
CA ASP A 160 0.72 -0.26 7.70
C ASP A 160 2.25 -0.42 7.49
N PRO A 161 2.72 -0.84 6.29
CA PRO A 161 4.15 -1.00 6.02
C PRO A 161 4.94 0.31 6.12
N ASN A 162 4.27 1.47 6.05
CA ASN A 162 4.90 2.79 6.10
C ASN A 162 4.84 3.42 7.51
N ASP A 163 4.53 2.63 8.54
CA ASP A 163 4.49 3.10 9.92
C ASP A 163 5.78 2.75 10.70
N PRO A 164 6.57 3.74 11.14
CA PRO A 164 7.73 3.51 12.01
C PRO A 164 7.43 2.76 13.32
N ALA A 165 6.17 2.76 13.78
CA ALA A 165 5.76 1.92 14.91
C ALA A 165 5.74 0.43 14.54
N VAL A 166 5.33 0.09 13.31
CA VAL A 166 5.32 -1.27 12.76
C VAL A 166 6.75 -1.78 12.58
N TRP A 167 7.66 -0.94 12.07
CA TRP A 167 9.07 -1.32 11.88
C TRP A 167 9.76 -1.76 13.17
N ARG A 168 9.47 -1.05 14.28
CA ARG A 168 10.01 -1.37 15.61
C ARG A 168 9.35 -2.60 16.21
N GLU A 169 8.03 -2.72 16.06
CA GLU A 169 7.28 -3.83 16.64
C GLU A 169 7.68 -5.17 16.04
N TYR A 170 7.78 -5.26 14.72
CA TYR A 170 8.16 -6.50 14.02
C TYR A 170 9.67 -6.66 13.82
N LYS A 171 10.48 -5.91 14.59
CA LYS A 171 11.94 -6.02 14.68
C LYS A 171 12.63 -6.04 13.31
N LEU A 172 12.26 -5.12 12.41
CA LEU A 172 12.85 -5.06 11.07
C LEU A 172 14.38 -4.91 11.11
N SER A 173 14.94 -4.27 12.14
CA SER A 173 16.38 -4.15 12.35
C SER A 173 17.10 -5.47 12.64
N GLU A 174 16.37 -6.52 13.01
CA GLU A 174 16.90 -7.87 13.26
C GLU A 174 16.62 -8.83 12.10
N ALA A 175 16.04 -8.35 11.00
CA ALA A 175 15.74 -9.14 9.82
C ALA A 175 17.01 -9.61 9.09
N LYS A 176 16.87 -10.63 8.26
CA LYS A 176 17.88 -11.05 7.28
C LYS A 176 17.92 -10.11 6.08
N VAL A 177 16.73 -9.68 5.65
CA VAL A 177 16.51 -8.76 4.53
C VAL A 177 15.14 -8.10 4.67
N VAL A 178 15.06 -6.83 4.29
CA VAL A 178 13.79 -6.11 4.16
C VAL A 178 13.59 -5.72 2.70
N VAL A 179 12.42 -6.03 2.15
CA VAL A 179 12.04 -5.65 0.78
C VAL A 179 10.77 -4.81 0.82
N SER A 180 10.85 -3.56 0.36
CA SER A 180 9.68 -2.71 0.13
C SER A 180 9.12 -2.97 -1.26
N CYS A 181 7.96 -3.61 -1.29
CA CYS A 181 7.20 -3.95 -2.49
C CYS A 181 6.07 -2.93 -2.77
N THR A 182 5.94 -1.87 -1.98
CA THR A 182 4.84 -0.89 -2.12
C THR A 182 4.95 -0.02 -3.38
N GLY A 183 6.18 0.26 -3.84
CA GLY A 183 6.51 0.82 -5.15
C GLY A 183 5.98 2.22 -5.49
N SER A 184 5.24 2.87 -4.59
CA SER A 184 4.40 4.03 -4.89
C SER A 184 4.57 5.23 -3.95
N ASP A 185 5.26 5.05 -2.81
CA ASP A 185 5.44 6.07 -1.78
C ASP A 185 6.93 6.26 -1.50
N LEU A 186 7.61 7.01 -2.37
CA LEU A 186 9.04 7.26 -2.28
C LEU A 186 9.44 7.82 -0.90
N ASP A 187 8.69 8.79 -0.37
CA ASP A 187 9.01 9.42 0.91
C ASP A 187 9.04 8.39 2.04
N SER A 188 8.11 7.43 2.04
CA SER A 188 8.07 6.33 3.02
C SER A 188 9.29 5.41 2.90
N ASP A 189 9.71 5.08 1.67
CA ASP A 189 10.91 4.26 1.44
C ASP A 189 12.19 4.99 1.86
N LEU A 190 12.28 6.30 1.65
CA LEU A 190 13.39 7.13 2.11
C LEU A 190 13.44 7.20 3.65
N GLU A 191 12.28 7.33 4.31
CA GLU A 191 12.18 7.26 5.77
C GLU A 191 12.62 5.88 6.31
N LEU A 192 12.20 4.80 5.67
CA LEU A 192 12.59 3.44 6.03
C LEU A 192 14.10 3.21 5.82
N ALA A 193 14.67 3.67 4.71
CA ALA A 193 16.10 3.65 4.46
C ALA A 193 16.86 4.40 5.57
N GLY A 194 16.35 5.57 5.97
CA GLY A 194 16.86 6.33 7.10
C GLY A 194 16.80 5.51 8.39
N TYR A 195 15.67 4.90 8.71
CA TYR A 195 15.50 4.08 9.91
C TYR A 195 16.49 2.90 9.96
N ILE A 196 16.61 2.14 8.87
CA ILE A 196 17.52 0.99 8.76
C ILE A 196 18.97 1.45 8.90
N ARG A 197 19.37 2.53 8.22
CA ARG A 197 20.72 3.07 8.32
C ARG A 197 21.13 3.44 9.76
N HIS A 198 20.19 3.89 10.59
CA HIS A 198 20.48 4.23 12.00
C HIS A 198 20.44 3.05 12.95
N THR A 199 19.62 2.03 12.66
CA THR A 199 19.35 0.92 13.58
C THR A 199 20.11 -0.36 13.24
N ALA A 200 20.29 -0.65 11.96
CA ALA A 200 21.00 -1.82 11.44
C ALA A 200 21.67 -1.47 10.09
N PRO A 201 22.81 -0.75 10.09
CA PRO A 201 23.46 -0.27 8.86
C PRO A 201 23.84 -1.37 7.85
N ASP A 202 24.09 -2.59 8.35
CA ASP A 202 24.50 -3.73 7.52
C ASP A 202 23.32 -4.53 6.95
N LEU A 203 22.09 -4.29 7.43
CA LEU A 203 20.87 -4.94 6.96
C LEU A 203 20.62 -4.62 5.47
N PRO A 204 20.51 -5.64 4.60
CA PRO A 204 20.10 -5.42 3.22
C PRO A 204 18.66 -4.88 3.17
N PHE A 205 18.52 -3.64 2.70
CA PHE A 205 17.23 -3.05 2.33
C PHE A 205 17.10 -2.97 0.81
N LEU A 206 16.04 -3.56 0.27
CA LEU A 206 15.68 -3.52 -1.14
C LEU A 206 14.38 -2.74 -1.31
N ALA A 207 14.27 -1.94 -2.37
CA ALA A 207 13.06 -1.20 -2.69
C ALA A 207 12.65 -1.44 -4.14
N VAL A 208 11.35 -1.44 -4.40
CA VAL A 208 10.77 -1.54 -5.74
C VAL A 208 10.35 -0.16 -6.23
N THR A 209 10.53 0.14 -7.52
CA THR A 209 9.99 1.36 -8.15
C THR A 209 9.85 1.17 -9.66
N THR A 210 8.99 1.95 -10.31
CA THR A 210 8.95 2.07 -11.78
C THR A 210 9.76 3.27 -12.29
N SER A 211 10.13 4.21 -11.40
CA SER A 211 10.75 5.49 -11.76
C SER A 211 12.27 5.43 -11.73
N HIS A 212 12.89 5.98 -12.79
CA HIS A 212 14.35 6.12 -12.86
C HIS A 212 14.86 7.25 -11.96
N GLU A 213 14.07 8.29 -11.73
CA GLU A 213 14.46 9.39 -10.84
C GLU A 213 14.39 8.96 -9.38
N ASP A 214 13.35 8.21 -9.03
CA ASP A 214 13.15 7.73 -7.66
C ASP A 214 14.19 6.66 -7.30
N SER A 215 14.60 5.83 -8.26
CA SER A 215 15.68 4.86 -8.02
C SER A 215 16.99 5.53 -7.63
N LEU A 216 17.35 6.66 -8.26
CA LEU A 216 18.53 7.44 -7.88
C LEU A 216 18.42 7.96 -6.44
N LYS A 217 17.28 8.56 -6.07
CA LYS A 217 17.03 9.07 -4.71
C LYS A 217 17.09 7.97 -3.65
N LEU A 218 16.57 6.79 -3.96
CA LEU A 218 16.63 5.60 -3.10
C LEU A 218 18.07 5.15 -2.88
N TYR A 219 18.87 5.03 -3.96
CA TYR A 219 20.29 4.69 -3.84
C TYR A 219 21.07 5.74 -3.02
N GLU A 220 20.84 7.03 -3.27
CA GLU A 220 21.46 8.12 -2.51
C GLU A 220 21.11 8.07 -1.01
N SER A 221 19.97 7.47 -0.66
CA SER A 221 19.52 7.30 0.74
C SER A 221 20.07 6.04 1.41
N GLY A 222 20.81 5.20 0.69
CA GLY A 222 21.46 4.00 1.21
C GLY A 222 20.67 2.71 1.01
N VAL A 223 19.65 2.71 0.15
CA VAL A 223 19.01 1.45 -0.30
C VAL A 223 20.05 0.60 -1.02
N ARG A 224 20.15 -0.68 -0.66
CA ARG A 224 21.21 -1.56 -1.15
C ARG A 224 20.98 -2.01 -2.59
N TYR A 225 19.72 -2.24 -2.96
CA TYR A 225 19.34 -2.56 -4.32
C TYR A 225 17.93 -2.06 -4.62
N VAL A 226 17.76 -1.41 -5.77
CA VAL A 226 16.47 -0.91 -6.24
C VAL A 226 16.02 -1.74 -7.44
N VAL A 227 14.89 -2.44 -7.28
CA VAL A 227 14.22 -3.21 -8.33
C VAL A 227 13.42 -2.24 -9.18
N GLN A 228 13.92 -1.93 -10.38
CA GLN A 228 13.20 -1.12 -11.36
C GLN A 228 12.35 -2.01 -12.27
N THR A 229 11.08 -2.20 -11.96
CA THR A 229 10.21 -3.22 -12.61
C THR A 229 10.13 -3.03 -14.12
N ASP A 230 9.77 -1.84 -14.60
CA ASP A 230 9.65 -1.54 -16.04
C ASP A 230 10.98 -1.69 -16.78
N GLN A 231 12.09 -1.35 -16.12
CA GLN A 231 13.42 -1.47 -16.70
C GLN A 231 13.84 -2.94 -16.83
N LEU A 232 13.57 -3.75 -15.80
CA LEU A 232 13.82 -5.19 -15.83
C LEU A 232 12.94 -5.88 -16.88
N ALA A 233 11.65 -5.59 -16.88
CA ALA A 233 10.69 -6.11 -17.88
C ALA A 233 11.13 -5.75 -19.30
N SER A 234 11.55 -4.50 -19.55
CA SER A 234 12.04 -4.06 -20.86
C SER A 234 13.30 -4.80 -21.29
N LYS A 235 14.23 -5.09 -20.38
CA LYS A 235 15.45 -5.85 -20.70
C LYS A 235 15.14 -7.30 -21.00
N THR A 236 14.25 -7.94 -20.24
CA THR A 236 13.80 -9.31 -20.49
C THR A 236 13.06 -9.40 -21.82
N PHE A 237 12.14 -8.48 -22.08
CA PHE A 237 11.40 -8.42 -23.35
C PHE A 237 12.33 -8.22 -24.54
N ARG A 238 13.40 -7.42 -24.41
CA ARG A 238 14.38 -7.27 -25.48
C ARG A 238 15.01 -8.60 -25.89
N SER A 239 15.29 -9.50 -24.94
CA SER A 239 15.83 -10.83 -25.24
C SER A 239 14.83 -11.67 -26.02
N ILE A 240 13.58 -11.74 -25.55
CA ILE A 240 12.47 -12.44 -26.23
C ILE A 240 12.29 -11.88 -27.64
N PHE A 241 12.24 -10.56 -27.77
CA PHE A 241 12.07 -9.88 -29.05
C PHE A 241 13.19 -10.23 -30.04
N ALA A 242 14.45 -10.24 -29.58
CA ALA A 242 15.59 -10.58 -30.42
C ALA A 242 15.55 -12.03 -30.91
N GLU A 243 15.03 -12.95 -30.11
CA GLU A 243 14.88 -14.37 -30.48
C GLU A 243 13.70 -14.61 -31.43
N GLU A 244 12.63 -13.84 -31.30
CA GLU A 244 11.37 -14.08 -32.03
C GLU A 244 11.23 -13.28 -33.34
N ILE A 245 11.83 -12.10 -33.47
CA ILE A 245 11.52 -11.15 -34.55
C ILE A 245 11.86 -11.66 -35.96
N ASP A 246 12.93 -12.44 -36.10
CA ASP A 246 13.40 -12.94 -37.41
C ASP A 246 12.78 -14.30 -37.80
N LYS A 247 11.93 -14.89 -36.94
CA LYS A 247 11.21 -16.14 -37.24
C LYS A 247 10.12 -15.90 -38.29
N PRO A 248 9.68 -16.95 -39.03
CA PRO A 248 8.54 -16.85 -39.91
C PRO A 248 7.30 -16.32 -39.17
N ALA A 249 6.50 -15.47 -39.82
CA ALA A 249 5.35 -14.80 -39.19
C ALA A 249 4.30 -15.77 -38.59
N GLN A 250 4.28 -17.03 -39.03
CA GLN A 250 3.39 -18.07 -38.48
C GLN A 250 3.91 -18.67 -37.17
N GLU A 251 5.17 -18.44 -36.82
CA GLU A 251 5.88 -19.03 -35.69
C GLU A 251 6.29 -17.97 -34.65
N SER A 252 6.70 -16.78 -35.11
CA SER A 252 7.16 -15.68 -34.25
C SER A 252 6.14 -15.34 -33.16
N PHE A 253 6.60 -15.32 -31.90
CA PHE A 253 5.85 -15.02 -30.67
C PHE A 253 4.71 -16.00 -30.32
N VAL A 254 4.50 -17.08 -31.09
CA VAL A 254 3.36 -17.98 -30.89
C VAL A 254 3.55 -18.85 -29.65
N GLU A 255 4.69 -19.53 -29.53
CA GLU A 255 4.94 -20.42 -28.38
C GLU A 255 5.23 -19.62 -27.11
N GLU A 256 6.01 -18.54 -27.19
CA GLU A 256 6.23 -17.60 -26.09
C GLU A 256 4.91 -17.02 -25.57
N GLY A 257 4.03 -16.55 -26.47
CA GLY A 257 2.72 -16.05 -26.09
C GLY A 257 1.82 -17.11 -25.45
N ARG A 258 1.91 -18.37 -25.92
CA ARG A 258 1.17 -19.50 -25.33
C ARG A 258 1.72 -19.87 -23.96
N SER A 259 3.04 -19.87 -23.76
CA SER A 259 3.67 -20.13 -22.46
C SER A 259 3.26 -19.05 -21.47
N HIS A 260 3.49 -17.78 -21.81
CA HIS A 260 3.14 -16.66 -20.95
C HIS A 260 1.64 -16.63 -20.58
N TRP A 261 0.75 -17.01 -21.50
CA TRP A 261 -0.67 -17.14 -21.18
C TRP A 261 -0.96 -18.24 -20.15
N LYS A 262 -0.28 -19.38 -20.22
CA LYS A 262 -0.41 -20.45 -19.22
C LYS A 262 0.12 -19.99 -17.87
N ASP A 263 1.25 -19.30 -17.84
CA ASP A 263 1.88 -18.81 -16.62
C ASP A 263 0.99 -17.77 -15.94
N THR A 264 0.51 -16.78 -16.70
CA THR A 264 -0.46 -15.77 -16.22
C THR A 264 -1.73 -16.42 -15.66
N ARG A 265 -2.23 -17.47 -16.33
CA ARG A 265 -3.40 -18.20 -15.86
C ARG A 265 -3.12 -18.97 -14.57
N SER A 266 -1.94 -19.58 -14.44
CA SER A 266 -1.52 -20.28 -13.23
C SER A 266 -1.47 -19.31 -12.04
N ILE A 267 -0.88 -18.13 -12.23
CA ILE A 267 -0.85 -17.06 -11.22
C ILE A 267 -2.27 -16.67 -10.80
N ARG A 268 -3.16 -16.41 -11.76
CA ARG A 268 -4.57 -16.09 -11.47
C ARG A 268 -5.27 -17.20 -10.70
N ASP A 269 -5.08 -18.45 -11.11
CA ASP A 269 -5.75 -19.59 -10.49
C ASP A 269 -5.20 -19.85 -9.07
N GLY A 270 -3.91 -19.55 -8.82
CA GLY A 270 -3.27 -19.61 -7.49
C GLY A 270 -3.65 -18.46 -6.55
N LEU A 271 -3.64 -17.21 -7.05
CA LEU A 271 -4.02 -16.02 -6.28
C LEU A 271 -5.53 -15.87 -6.10
N GLY A 272 -6.34 -16.45 -6.98
CA GLY A 272 -7.80 -16.34 -6.92
C GLY A 272 -8.27 -14.88 -7.01
N ASP A 273 -9.06 -14.44 -6.04
CA ASP A 273 -9.66 -13.10 -6.05
C ASP A 273 -8.64 -11.96 -5.85
N ILE A 274 -7.50 -12.23 -5.20
CA ILE A 274 -6.45 -11.21 -4.98
C ILE A 274 -5.58 -10.98 -6.22
N PHE A 275 -5.72 -11.78 -7.28
CA PHE A 275 -5.02 -11.58 -8.56
C PHE A 275 -5.21 -10.17 -9.15
N LYS A 276 -6.34 -9.52 -8.86
CA LYS A 276 -6.64 -8.17 -9.37
C LYS A 276 -5.92 -7.05 -8.60
N LEU A 277 -5.35 -7.38 -7.45
CA LEU A 277 -4.69 -6.46 -6.53
C LEU A 277 -3.17 -6.45 -6.74
N VAL A 278 -2.66 -7.47 -7.43
CA VAL A 278 -1.29 -7.60 -7.89
C VAL A 278 -1.21 -6.96 -9.28
#